data_AF-A0AAX1DUK2-F1
#
_entry.id   AF-A0AAX1DUK2-F1
#
_cell.length_a   1.000
_cell.length_b   1.000
_cell.length_c   1.000
_cell.angle_alpha   90.00
_cell.angle_beta   90.00
_cell.angle_gamma   90.00
#
_symmetry.space_group_name_H-M   'P 1'
#
loop_
_entity.id
_entity.type
_entity.pdbx_description
1 polymer ?
#
loop_
_entity_poly.entity_id
_entity_poly.type
_entity_poly.pdbx_seq_one_letter_code
_entity_poly.pdbx_strand_id
1 'polypeptide(L)'
;MSTENYFAWRSEVKEKFQALTASFELKTLLQQFTESLGFDYFAFLIQHPVPFTRPRIHLHSTYPKLWVKRYEKQNYYAVDPVLTLCQRPGRGMAWIEEQFTDAGNLWHEAREYGLQSGFSCSAMAPNRVIGILSISSQQPISVQLRHAELEVKLHLLAELSLDTLERFSDDAMMVLKKAFSQRELEILKWTAEGKTAVEISLILSISEHTVNFHQKNMQKRFNVSNKTQIACYAAAIGLI
;
A
#
# COMPACT_ATOMS: atom_id res chain seq x y z
N MET A 1 7.96 26.05 9.52
CA MET A 1 9.10 25.36 8.88
C MET A 1 9.54 26.23 7.70
N SER A 2 10.81 26.65 7.61
CA SER A 2 11.27 27.34 6.40
C SER A 2 11.35 26.34 5.25
N THR A 3 10.99 26.78 4.04
CA THR A 3 11.02 25.94 2.82
C THR A 3 12.39 25.31 2.58
N GLU A 4 13.47 26.07 2.84
CA GLU A 4 14.85 25.60 2.70
C GLU A 4 15.19 24.40 3.60
N ASN A 5 14.67 24.36 4.83
CA ASN A 5 14.94 23.28 5.77
C ASN A 5 14.27 21.96 5.32
N TYR A 6 13.08 22.03 4.72
CA TYR A 6 12.42 20.85 4.18
C TYR A 6 13.18 20.24 2.98
N PHE A 7 13.67 21.07 2.05
CA PHE A 7 14.41 20.57 0.89
C PHE A 7 15.73 19.92 1.27
N ALA A 8 16.47 20.49 2.24
CA ALA A 8 17.68 19.87 2.77
C ALA A 8 17.38 18.50 3.41
N TRP A 9 16.37 18.44 4.27
CA TRP A 9 15.91 17.19 4.88
C TRP A 9 15.51 16.15 3.83
N ARG A 10 14.75 16.56 2.80
CA ARG A 10 14.31 15.67 1.71
C ARG A 10 15.49 15.07 0.94
N SER A 11 16.53 15.85 0.66
CA SER A 11 17.73 15.35 -0.03
C SER A 11 18.46 14.33 0.83
N GLU A 12 18.68 14.62 2.11
CA GLU A 12 19.33 13.69 3.06
C GLU A 12 18.56 12.37 3.19
N VAL A 13 17.22 12.45 3.30
CA VAL A 13 16.36 11.26 3.38
C VAL A 13 16.53 10.41 2.12
N LYS A 14 16.48 11.02 0.93
CA LYS A 14 16.66 10.28 -0.33
C LYS A 14 18.01 9.56 -0.41
N GLU A 15 19.09 10.22 0.00
CA GLU A 15 20.42 9.61 0.04
C GLU A 15 20.45 8.40 0.97
N LYS A 16 19.87 8.50 2.17
CA LYS A 16 19.78 7.39 3.13
C LYS A 16 19.00 6.20 2.58
N PHE A 17 17.86 6.42 1.92
CA PHE A 17 17.09 5.35 1.28
C PHE A 17 17.84 4.72 0.09
N GLN A 18 18.54 5.53 -0.70
CA GLN A 18 19.37 5.04 -1.81
C GLN A 18 20.53 4.18 -1.34
N ALA A 19 21.14 4.51 -0.20
CA ALA A 19 22.25 3.79 0.40
C ALA A 19 21.88 2.42 1.00
N LEU A 20 20.59 2.13 1.20
CA LEU A 20 20.13 0.82 1.68
C LEU A 20 20.56 -0.28 0.71
N THR A 21 20.98 -1.42 1.27
CA THR A 21 21.44 -2.59 0.49
C THR A 21 20.52 -3.81 0.62
N ALA A 22 19.63 -3.81 1.62
CA ALA A 22 18.68 -4.89 1.85
C ALA A 22 17.34 -4.40 2.42
N SER A 23 16.26 -5.16 2.21
CA SER A 23 14.91 -4.77 2.65
C SER A 23 14.74 -4.76 4.18
N PHE A 24 15.49 -5.57 4.92
CA PHE A 24 15.39 -5.59 6.40
C PHE A 24 15.92 -4.29 7.05
N GLU A 25 16.84 -3.58 6.39
CA GLU A 25 17.40 -2.32 6.88
C GLU A 25 16.37 -1.18 6.88
N LEU A 26 15.36 -1.28 6.01
CA LEU A 26 14.26 -0.31 5.91
C LEU A 26 13.54 -0.14 7.25
N LYS A 27 13.35 -1.22 8.00
CA LYS A 27 12.69 -1.19 9.31
C LYS A 27 13.45 -0.31 10.29
N THR A 28 14.78 -0.45 10.33
CA THR A 28 15.66 0.33 11.20
C THR A 28 15.67 1.80 10.79
N LEU A 29 15.73 2.08 9.49
CA LEU A 29 15.73 3.45 8.98
C LEU A 29 14.41 4.18 9.28
N LEU A 30 13.27 3.51 9.09
CA LEU A 30 11.96 4.08 9.44
C LEU A 30 11.81 4.35 10.94
N GLN A 31 12.36 3.48 11.79
CA GLN A 31 12.38 3.72 13.24
C GLN A 31 13.18 4.98 13.58
N GLN A 32 14.38 5.16 12.99
CA GLN A 32 15.20 6.36 13.23
C GLN A 32 14.48 7.64 12.81
N PHE A 33 13.80 7.64 11.66
CA PHE A 33 13.02 8.81 11.24
C PHE A 33 11.81 9.07 12.14
N THR A 34 11.14 8.02 12.60
CA THR A 34 10.02 8.11 13.54
C THR A 34 10.45 8.78 14.84
N GLU A 35 11.58 8.34 15.41
CA GLU A 35 12.18 8.94 16.62
C GLU A 35 12.58 10.40 16.38
N SER A 36 13.18 10.72 15.23
CA SER A 36 13.55 12.09 14.87
C SER A 36 12.36 13.05 14.75
N LEU A 37 11.17 12.52 14.46
CA LEU A 37 9.92 13.27 14.41
C LEU A 37 9.27 13.44 15.80
N GLY A 38 9.80 12.76 16.82
CA GLY A 38 9.30 12.78 18.20
C GLY A 38 8.24 11.72 18.50
N PHE A 39 8.22 10.62 17.75
CA PHE A 39 7.28 9.50 17.95
C PHE A 39 8.03 8.23 18.36
N ASP A 40 7.35 7.34 19.06
CA ASP A 40 7.96 6.15 19.66
C ASP A 40 7.93 4.93 18.72
N TYR A 41 6.83 4.80 17.97
CA TYR A 41 6.54 3.60 17.19
C TYR A 41 6.08 3.95 15.79
N PHE A 42 6.30 3.03 14.86
CA PHE A 42 5.70 3.08 13.53
C PHE A 42 5.05 1.76 13.14
N ALA A 43 4.13 1.87 12.19
CA ALA A 43 3.55 0.78 11.44
C ALA A 43 3.47 1.18 9.97
N PHE A 44 4.16 0.43 9.13
CA PHE A 44 4.08 0.53 7.69
C PHE A 44 3.28 -0.65 7.15
N LEU A 45 2.06 -0.35 6.70
CA LEU A 45 1.10 -1.32 6.21
C LEU A 45 1.02 -1.23 4.69
N ILE A 46 1.20 -2.36 4.03
CA ILE A 46 1.21 -2.47 2.58
C ILE A 46 -0.03 -3.26 2.16
N GLN A 47 -0.93 -2.60 1.46
CA GLN A 47 -2.19 -3.17 1.02
C GLN A 47 -2.20 -3.37 -0.50
N HIS A 48 -2.47 -4.61 -0.92
CA HIS A 48 -2.60 -4.96 -2.32
C HIS A 48 -4.01 -4.64 -2.83
N PRO A 49 -4.16 -4.13 -4.07
CA PRO A 49 -5.48 -3.85 -4.64
C PRO A 49 -6.27 -5.12 -4.96
N VAL A 50 -5.60 -6.28 -5.03
CA VAL A 50 -6.20 -7.59 -5.29
C VAL A 50 -5.67 -8.65 -4.31
N PRO A 51 -6.47 -9.68 -3.98
CA PRO A 51 -7.87 -9.91 -4.35
C PRO A 51 -8.85 -8.86 -3.78
N PHE A 52 -9.87 -8.47 -4.55
CA PHE A 52 -10.78 -7.38 -4.16
C PHE A 52 -11.57 -7.62 -2.86
N THR A 53 -11.96 -8.86 -2.60
CA THR A 53 -12.79 -9.23 -1.44
C THR A 53 -11.98 -9.40 -0.16
N ARG A 54 -10.69 -9.72 -0.30
CA ARG A 54 -9.77 -9.89 0.82
C ARG A 54 -8.38 -9.44 0.36
N PRO A 55 -8.13 -8.12 0.40
CA PRO A 55 -6.84 -7.55 0.08
C PRO A 55 -5.73 -8.24 0.86
N ARG A 56 -4.61 -8.52 0.20
CA ARG A 56 -3.41 -8.98 0.91
C ARG A 56 -2.78 -7.80 1.63
N ILE A 57 -2.44 -8.00 2.88
CA ILE A 57 -1.86 -6.98 3.74
C ILE A 57 -0.53 -7.50 4.28
N HIS A 58 0.50 -6.67 4.22
CA HIS A 58 1.77 -6.90 4.90
C HIS A 58 2.00 -5.78 5.90
N LEU A 59 2.47 -6.12 7.10
CA LEU A 59 2.69 -5.15 8.17
C LEU A 59 4.14 -5.21 8.64
N HIS A 60 4.85 -4.09 8.50
CA HIS A 60 6.16 -3.86 9.11
C HIS A 60 5.99 -2.85 10.24
N SER A 61 6.12 -3.28 11.49
CA SER A 61 5.91 -2.40 12.64
C SER A 61 6.92 -2.59 13.76
N THR A 62 7.04 -1.56 14.59
CA THR A 62 7.73 -1.58 15.89
C THR A 62 6.76 -1.61 17.07
N TYR A 63 5.47 -1.83 16.80
CA TYR A 63 4.46 -1.99 17.85
C TYR A 63 4.75 -3.16 18.79
N PRO A 64 4.26 -3.07 20.05
CA PRO A 64 4.30 -4.18 20.98
C PRO A 64 3.74 -5.45 20.34
N LYS A 65 4.48 -6.56 20.41
CA LYS A 65 4.06 -7.84 19.79
C LYS A 65 2.70 -8.32 20.29
N LEU A 66 2.35 -8.01 21.54
CA LEU A 66 1.04 -8.31 22.11
C LEU A 66 -0.08 -7.54 21.41
N TRP A 67 0.15 -6.26 21.10
CA TRP A 67 -0.80 -5.44 20.36
C TRP A 67 -1.04 -5.97 18.96
N VAL A 68 0.02 -6.29 18.21
CA VAL A 68 -0.11 -6.84 16.84
C VAL A 68 -0.94 -8.14 16.85
N LYS A 69 -0.68 -9.05 17.80
CA LYS A 69 -1.45 -10.28 17.96
C LYS A 69 -2.92 -10.02 18.32
N ARG A 70 -3.18 -9.03 19.19
CA ARG A 70 -4.54 -8.62 19.58
C ARG A 70 -5.29 -8.07 18.37
N TYR A 71 -4.64 -7.20 17.60
CA TYR A 71 -5.16 -6.57 16.40
C TYR A 71 -5.57 -7.60 15.34
N GLU A 72 -4.72 -8.60 15.11
CA GLU A 72 -5.03 -9.73 14.22
C GLU A 72 -6.19 -10.59 14.76
N LYS A 73 -6.17 -10.93 16.06
CA LYS A 73 -7.20 -11.80 16.68
C LYS A 73 -8.59 -11.18 16.65
N GLN A 74 -8.69 -9.85 16.78
CA GLN A 74 -9.97 -9.13 16.69
C GLN A 74 -10.33 -8.72 15.27
N ASN A 75 -9.47 -9.00 14.28
CA ASN A 75 -9.64 -8.58 12.91
C ASN A 75 -9.86 -7.06 12.78
N TYR A 76 -9.07 -6.25 13.51
CA TYR A 76 -9.22 -4.79 13.48
C TYR A 76 -8.95 -4.20 12.09
N TYR A 77 -8.27 -4.92 11.20
CA TYR A 77 -8.14 -4.55 9.77
C TYR A 77 -9.49 -4.26 9.08
N ALA A 78 -10.60 -4.84 9.54
CA ALA A 78 -11.92 -4.62 8.94
C ALA A 78 -12.62 -3.34 9.43
N VAL A 79 -12.24 -2.83 10.60
CA VAL A 79 -12.92 -1.70 11.27
C VAL A 79 -12.01 -0.49 11.45
N ASP A 80 -10.71 -0.61 11.14
CA ASP A 80 -9.74 0.46 11.31
C ASP A 80 -10.00 1.63 10.34
N PRO A 81 -10.35 2.82 10.87
CA PRO A 81 -10.63 3.99 10.03
C PRO A 81 -9.38 4.47 9.29
N VAL A 82 -8.17 4.23 9.81
CA VAL A 82 -6.92 4.58 9.12
C VAL A 82 -6.86 3.91 7.75
N LEU A 83 -7.26 2.64 7.68
CA LEU A 83 -7.25 1.88 6.43
C LEU A 83 -8.26 2.42 5.43
N THR A 84 -9.37 2.99 5.88
CA THR A 84 -10.39 3.55 4.98
C THR A 84 -10.06 4.97 4.56
N LEU A 85 -9.59 5.80 5.49
CA LEU A 85 -9.32 7.22 5.27
C LEU A 85 -8.02 7.45 4.48
N CYS A 86 -7.00 6.61 4.69
CA CYS A 86 -5.74 6.68 3.95
C CYS A 86 -5.77 5.95 2.59
N GLN A 87 -6.94 5.59 2.06
CA GLN A 87 -7.05 5.04 0.69
C GLN A 87 -6.70 6.06 -0.40
N ARG A 88 -6.73 7.37 -0.08
CA ARG A 88 -6.35 8.45 -1.01
C ARG A 88 -4.88 8.82 -0.78
N PRO A 89 -3.96 8.48 -1.69
CA PRO A 89 -2.54 8.78 -1.53
C PRO A 89 -2.30 10.29 -1.40
N GLY A 90 -1.32 10.66 -0.58
CA GLY A 90 -0.92 12.05 -0.38
C GLY A 90 -1.74 12.83 0.64
N ARG A 91 -2.81 12.24 1.21
CA ARG A 91 -3.57 12.86 2.30
C ARG A 91 -3.22 12.22 3.64
N GLY A 92 -2.65 13.02 4.55
CA GLY A 92 -2.36 12.64 5.91
C GLY A 92 -3.55 12.85 6.87
N MET A 93 -3.67 11.99 7.87
CA MET A 93 -4.65 12.12 8.95
C MET A 93 -3.98 12.04 10.32
N ALA A 94 -4.33 13.00 11.19
CA ALA A 94 -4.09 12.86 12.62
C ALA A 94 -5.18 11.97 13.22
N TRP A 95 -4.79 11.10 14.14
CA TRP A 95 -5.73 10.24 14.85
C TRP A 95 -6.54 11.08 15.85
N ILE A 96 -7.85 11.07 15.70
CA ILE A 96 -8.79 11.72 16.63
C ILE A 96 -9.87 10.72 17.02
N GLU A 97 -10.32 10.77 18.27
CA GLU A 97 -11.25 9.78 18.84
C GLU A 97 -12.56 9.68 18.04
N GLU A 98 -13.04 10.79 17.49
CA GLU A 98 -14.27 10.84 16.70
C GLU A 98 -14.21 9.94 15.45
N GLN A 99 -13.02 9.71 14.89
CA GLN A 99 -12.83 8.81 13.74
C GLN A 99 -12.95 7.33 14.10
N PHE A 100 -12.74 6.97 15.37
CA PHE A 100 -12.74 5.58 15.83
C PHE A 100 -14.05 5.18 16.53
N THR A 101 -15.06 6.04 16.50
CA THR A 101 -16.38 5.79 17.11
C THR A 101 -17.03 4.50 16.58
N ASP A 102 -16.95 4.28 15.26
CA ASP A 102 -17.44 3.06 14.61
C ASP A 102 -16.47 1.87 14.71
N ALA A 103 -15.26 2.07 15.23
CA ALA A 103 -14.21 1.06 15.31
C ALA A 103 -14.27 0.20 16.60
N GLY A 104 -15.34 0.35 17.38
CA GLY A 104 -15.55 -0.38 18.63
C GLY A 104 -14.43 -0.16 19.63
N ASN A 105 -13.82 -1.24 20.13
CA ASN A 105 -12.80 -1.16 21.17
C ASN A 105 -11.38 -0.88 20.64
N LEU A 106 -11.19 -0.71 19.32
CA LEU A 106 -9.87 -0.49 18.71
C LEU A 106 -9.13 0.67 19.37
N TRP A 107 -9.79 1.82 19.53
CA TRP A 107 -9.19 3.02 20.11
C TRP A 107 -8.79 2.83 21.57
N HIS A 108 -9.67 2.25 22.37
CA HIS A 108 -9.42 2.02 23.79
C HIS A 108 -8.25 1.06 24.00
N GLU A 109 -8.26 -0.08 23.30
CA GLU A 109 -7.18 -1.07 23.41
C GLU A 109 -5.86 -0.50 22.88
N ALA A 110 -5.86 0.23 21.76
CA ALA A 110 -4.64 0.85 21.24
C ALA A 110 -3.96 1.74 22.31
N ARG A 111 -4.75 2.52 23.06
CA ARG A 111 -4.26 3.37 24.15
C ARG A 111 -3.71 2.57 25.34
N GLU A 112 -4.34 1.45 25.70
CA GLU A 112 -3.84 0.56 26.75
C GLU A 112 -2.45 -0.01 26.40
N TYR A 113 -2.18 -0.25 25.12
CA TYR A 113 -0.88 -0.70 24.62
C TYR A 113 0.10 0.46 24.33
N GLY A 114 -0.22 1.69 24.73
CA GLY A 114 0.67 2.84 24.63
C GLY A 114 0.61 3.60 23.30
N LEU A 115 -0.45 3.41 22.51
CA LEU A 115 -0.68 4.20 21.29
C LEU A 115 -1.69 5.31 21.60
N GLN A 116 -1.20 6.42 22.17
CA GLN A 116 -2.06 7.52 22.64
C GLN A 116 -2.33 8.58 21.57
N SER A 117 -1.34 8.84 20.72
CA SER A 117 -1.47 9.77 19.60
C SER A 117 -0.76 9.21 18.38
N GLY A 118 -1.19 9.63 17.19
CA GLY A 118 -0.56 9.19 15.96
C GLY A 118 -0.96 9.98 14.73
N PHE A 119 -0.22 9.73 13.67
CA PHE A 119 -0.44 10.31 12.35
C PHE A 119 -0.22 9.24 11.29
N SER A 120 -1.11 9.18 10.31
CA SER A 120 -1.01 8.24 9.19
C SER A 120 -1.03 8.99 7.88
N CYS A 121 -0.18 8.60 6.95
CA CYS A 121 -0.21 9.08 5.58
C CYS A 121 0.06 7.92 4.63
N SER A 122 -0.54 7.98 3.45
CA SER A 122 -0.34 6.96 2.43
C SER A 122 0.40 7.46 1.20
N ALA A 123 1.11 6.54 0.57
CA ALA A 123 1.63 6.65 -0.78
C ALA A 123 1.14 5.46 -1.60
N MET A 124 1.18 5.59 -2.93
CA MET A 124 0.79 4.53 -3.85
C MET A 124 1.91 4.28 -4.85
N ALA A 125 2.28 3.01 -4.98
CA ALA A 125 3.29 2.56 -5.94
C ALA A 125 2.70 2.45 -7.36
N PRO A 126 3.53 2.35 -8.42
CA PRO A 126 3.06 2.22 -9.81
C PRO A 126 2.12 1.04 -10.04
N ASN A 127 2.32 -0.07 -9.32
CA ASN A 127 1.47 -1.27 -9.36
C ASN A 127 0.16 -1.15 -8.54
N ARG A 128 -0.17 0.07 -8.08
CA ARG A 128 -1.32 0.44 -7.25
C ARG A 128 -1.37 -0.21 -5.86
N VAL A 129 -0.25 -0.75 -5.39
CA VAL A 129 -0.09 -1.09 -3.97
C VAL A 129 -0.10 0.20 -3.15
N ILE A 130 -0.87 0.23 -2.08
CA ILE A 130 -0.96 1.37 -1.16
C ILE A 130 -0.09 1.05 0.06
N GLY A 131 0.86 1.94 0.36
CA GLY A 131 1.67 1.92 1.57
C GLY A 131 1.17 2.98 2.54
N ILE A 132 0.59 2.56 3.66
CA ILE A 132 0.16 3.43 4.75
C ILE A 132 1.25 3.44 5.81
N LEU A 133 1.92 4.57 5.98
CA LEU A 133 2.87 4.80 7.06
C LEU A 133 2.17 5.51 8.21
N SER A 134 2.10 4.83 9.34
CA SER A 134 1.57 5.34 10.60
C SER A 134 2.69 5.51 11.60
N ILE A 135 2.75 6.65 12.26
CA ILE A 135 3.61 6.89 13.42
C ILE A 135 2.73 7.15 14.63
N SER A 136 3.20 6.76 15.81
CA SER A 136 2.43 6.91 17.04
C SER A 136 3.32 7.07 18.25
N SER A 137 2.80 7.74 19.27
CA SER A 137 3.50 8.00 20.52
C SER A 137 2.70 7.54 21.73
N GLN A 138 3.43 7.21 22.79
CA GLN A 138 2.92 6.96 24.13
C GLN A 138 2.42 8.25 24.80
N GLN A 139 2.87 9.42 24.33
CA GLN A 139 2.44 10.70 24.86
C GLN A 139 1.34 11.31 23.97
N PRO A 140 0.44 12.12 24.54
CA PRO A 140 -0.52 12.89 23.76
C PRO A 140 0.19 14.07 23.09
N ILE A 141 0.62 13.88 21.84
CA ILE A 141 1.25 14.93 21.03
C ILE A 141 0.14 15.71 20.30
N SER A 142 0.24 17.04 20.26
CA SER A 142 -0.66 17.89 19.44
C SER A 142 -0.31 17.79 17.95
N VAL A 143 -0.63 16.65 17.35
CA VAL A 143 -0.31 16.31 15.95
C VAL A 143 -0.94 17.31 14.96
N GLN A 144 -2.08 17.90 15.32
CA GLN A 144 -2.82 18.88 14.51
C GLN A 144 -1.99 20.13 14.20
N LEU A 145 -1.16 20.59 15.14
CA LEU A 145 -0.29 21.77 14.93
C LEU A 145 0.85 21.50 13.95
N ARG A 146 1.20 20.22 13.75
CA ARG A 146 2.27 19.77 12.85
C ARG A 146 1.74 19.04 11.61
N HIS A 147 0.43 19.13 11.34
CA HIS A 147 -0.25 18.35 10.31
C HIS A 147 0.43 18.49 8.93
N ALA A 148 0.61 19.72 8.44
CA ALA A 148 1.23 19.96 7.14
C ALA A 148 2.69 19.48 7.04
N GLU A 149 3.46 19.56 8.14
CA GLU A 149 4.82 19.04 8.18
C GLU A 149 4.81 17.51 8.10
N LEU A 150 4.00 16.87 8.94
CA LEU A 150 3.93 15.41 9.02
C LEU A 150 3.36 14.79 7.75
N GLU A 151 2.35 15.40 7.15
CA GLU A 151 1.77 14.96 5.88
C GLU A 151 2.82 14.85 4.79
N VAL A 152 3.57 15.92 4.56
CA VAL A 152 4.58 15.97 3.50
C VAL A 152 5.74 15.02 3.80
N LYS A 153 6.21 14.96 5.06
CA LYS A 153 7.32 14.08 5.46
C LYS A 153 6.95 12.60 5.39
N LEU A 154 5.79 12.21 5.93
CA LEU A 154 5.36 10.81 5.95
C LEU A 154 4.97 10.33 4.56
N HIS A 155 4.38 11.18 3.74
CA HIS A 155 4.11 10.83 2.34
C HIS A 155 5.40 10.48 1.61
N LEU A 156 6.45 11.31 1.74
CA LEU A 156 7.76 11.03 1.15
C LEU A 156 8.38 9.74 1.72
N LEU A 157 8.33 9.53 3.03
CA LEU A 157 8.87 8.33 3.65
C LEU A 157 8.13 7.07 3.18
N ALA A 158 6.80 7.13 3.04
CA ALA A 158 5.98 6.03 2.52
C ALA A 158 6.32 5.74 1.04
N GLU A 159 6.44 6.77 0.21
CA GLU A 159 6.83 6.66 -1.20
C GLU A 159 8.21 5.99 -1.34
N LEU A 160 9.23 6.52 -0.67
CA LEU A 160 10.59 5.96 -0.72
C LEU A 160 10.66 4.53 -0.13
N SER A 161 9.80 4.21 0.84
CA SER A 161 9.70 2.86 1.39
C SER A 161 9.14 1.88 0.36
N LEU A 162 8.08 2.26 -0.38
CA LEU A 162 7.54 1.44 -1.46
C LEU A 162 8.58 1.24 -2.57
N ASP A 163 9.24 2.33 -3.01
CA ASP A 163 10.28 2.27 -4.04
C ASP A 163 11.45 1.37 -3.62
N THR A 164 11.83 1.41 -2.35
CA THR A 164 12.91 0.57 -1.80
C THR A 164 12.52 -0.91 -1.81
N LEU A 165 11.30 -1.23 -1.39
CA LEU A 165 10.80 -2.61 -1.41
C LEU A 165 10.65 -3.12 -2.84
N GLU A 166 10.22 -2.28 -3.77
CA GLU A 166 10.15 -2.62 -5.20
C GLU A 166 11.55 -2.86 -5.78
N ARG A 167 12.53 -2.00 -5.48
CA ARG A 167 13.93 -2.16 -5.89
C ARG A 167 14.52 -3.50 -5.44
N PHE A 168 14.15 -3.97 -4.25
CA PHE A 168 14.60 -5.26 -3.72
C PHE A 168 13.71 -6.45 -4.11
N SER A 169 12.69 -6.23 -4.95
CA SER A 169 11.74 -7.27 -5.35
C SER A 169 11.11 -7.99 -4.14
N ASP A 170 10.81 -7.24 -3.08
CA ASP A 170 10.25 -7.79 -1.86
C ASP A 170 8.87 -8.43 -2.13
N ASP A 171 8.60 -9.56 -1.49
CA ASP A 171 7.32 -10.27 -1.60
C ASP A 171 6.12 -9.36 -1.28
N ALA A 172 6.32 -8.38 -0.38
CA ALA A 172 5.29 -7.42 -0.02
C ALA A 172 4.84 -6.52 -1.18
N MET A 173 5.64 -6.37 -2.24
CA MET A 173 5.31 -5.57 -3.44
C MET A 173 4.82 -6.41 -4.62
N MET A 174 4.96 -7.74 -4.57
CA MET A 174 4.59 -8.62 -5.68
C MET A 174 3.07 -8.89 -5.74
N VAL A 175 2.37 -8.12 -6.58
CA VAL A 175 0.92 -8.29 -6.78
C VAL A 175 0.60 -9.48 -7.69
N LEU A 176 1.26 -9.57 -8.85
CA LEU A 176 1.17 -10.70 -9.77
C LEU A 176 2.53 -11.36 -9.93
N LYS A 177 2.61 -12.67 -9.64
CA LYS A 177 3.86 -13.45 -9.76
C LYS A 177 4.29 -13.75 -11.20
N LYS A 178 3.49 -13.38 -12.20
CA LYS A 178 3.69 -13.79 -13.61
C LYS A 178 3.44 -12.62 -14.54
N ALA A 179 4.26 -12.51 -15.59
CA ALA A 179 4.11 -11.49 -16.62
C ALA A 179 3.10 -11.91 -17.70
N PHE A 180 2.61 -10.92 -18.42
CA PHE A 180 1.85 -11.10 -19.66
C PHE A 180 2.77 -10.84 -20.85
N SER A 181 2.58 -11.59 -21.93
CA SER A 181 3.15 -11.24 -23.24
C SER A 181 2.45 -10.01 -23.82
N GLN A 182 3.10 -9.34 -24.77
CA GLN A 182 2.50 -8.19 -25.48
C GLN A 182 1.15 -8.56 -26.12
N ARG A 183 1.07 -9.73 -26.77
CA ARG A 183 -0.17 -10.21 -27.39
C ARG A 183 -1.28 -10.50 -26.39
N GLU A 184 -0.93 -11.04 -25.24
CA GLU A 184 -1.89 -11.26 -24.16
C GLU A 184 -2.41 -9.95 -23.58
N LEU A 185 -1.55 -8.93 -23.43
CA LEU A 185 -1.96 -7.59 -23.01
C LEU A 185 -2.91 -6.93 -24.01
N GLU A 186 -2.64 -7.03 -25.32
CA GLU A 186 -3.53 -6.53 -26.36
C GLU A 186 -4.94 -7.15 -26.26
N ILE A 187 -5.00 -8.48 -26.15
CA ILE A 187 -6.26 -9.21 -25.99
C ILE A 187 -6.97 -8.78 -24.70
N LEU A 188 -6.21 -8.58 -23.62
CA LEU A 188 -6.75 -8.23 -22.32
C LEU A 188 -7.32 -6.80 -22.29
N LYS A 189 -6.67 -5.84 -22.96
CA LYS A 189 -7.18 -4.47 -23.14
C LYS A 189 -8.55 -4.46 -23.79
N TRP A 190 -8.71 -5.16 -24.92
CA TRP A 190 -10.02 -5.27 -25.58
C TRP A 190 -11.03 -6.07 -24.76
N THR A 191 -10.58 -7.06 -23.99
CA THR A 191 -11.44 -7.78 -23.05
C THR A 191 -11.97 -6.85 -21.95
N ALA A 192 -11.15 -5.91 -21.45
CA ALA A 192 -11.55 -4.91 -20.46
C ALA A 192 -12.53 -3.88 -21.03
N GLU A 193 -12.43 -3.56 -22.32
CA GLU A 193 -13.43 -2.77 -23.08
C GLU A 193 -14.74 -3.54 -23.37
N GLY A 194 -14.89 -4.75 -22.83
CA GLY A 194 -16.11 -5.57 -22.99
C GLY A 194 -16.23 -6.31 -24.31
N LYS A 195 -15.17 -6.36 -25.14
CA LYS A 195 -15.20 -7.04 -26.44
C LYS A 195 -15.26 -8.56 -26.30
N THR A 196 -16.02 -9.19 -27.20
CA THR A 196 -16.12 -10.63 -27.35
C THR A 196 -14.90 -11.21 -28.07
N ALA A 197 -14.67 -12.52 -27.96
CA ALA A 197 -13.55 -13.17 -28.65
C ALA A 197 -13.63 -12.99 -30.18
N VAL A 198 -14.85 -12.99 -30.74
CA VAL A 198 -15.11 -12.73 -32.15
C VAL A 198 -14.69 -11.31 -32.53
N GLU A 199 -15.15 -10.28 -31.79
CA GLU A 199 -14.77 -8.89 -32.05
C GLU A 199 -13.26 -8.67 -31.92
N ILE A 200 -12.63 -9.22 -30.89
CA ILE A 200 -11.18 -9.14 -30.70
C ILE A 200 -10.44 -9.80 -31.87
N SER A 201 -10.95 -10.92 -32.38
CA SER A 201 -10.35 -11.64 -33.50
C SER A 201 -10.36 -10.80 -34.79
N LEU A 202 -11.45 -10.06 -35.01
CA LEU A 202 -11.60 -9.12 -36.12
C LEU A 202 -10.66 -7.92 -35.96
N ILE A 203 -10.58 -7.34 -34.77
CA ILE A 203 -9.73 -6.16 -34.49
C ILE A 203 -8.25 -6.50 -34.66
N LEU A 204 -7.83 -7.66 -34.17
CA LEU A 204 -6.42 -8.06 -34.14
C LEU A 204 -6.01 -8.94 -35.33
N SER A 205 -6.88 -9.12 -36.32
CA SER A 205 -6.69 -9.94 -37.52
C SER A 205 -6.14 -11.35 -37.24
N ILE A 206 -6.72 -12.04 -36.25
CA ILE A 206 -6.40 -13.43 -35.91
C ILE A 206 -7.67 -14.27 -35.83
N SER A 207 -7.55 -15.59 -35.71
CA SER A 207 -8.72 -16.44 -35.49
C SER A 207 -9.28 -16.28 -34.07
N GLU A 208 -10.60 -16.45 -33.93
CA GLU A 208 -11.26 -16.51 -32.62
C GLU A 208 -10.66 -17.60 -31.72
N HIS A 209 -10.26 -18.72 -32.31
CA HIS A 209 -9.57 -19.81 -31.60
C HIS A 209 -8.26 -19.31 -30.96
N THR A 210 -7.47 -18.50 -31.66
CA THR A 210 -6.24 -17.92 -31.12
C THR A 210 -6.51 -16.98 -29.95
N VAL A 211 -7.57 -16.16 -30.02
CA VAL A 211 -7.99 -15.30 -28.90
C VAL A 211 -8.36 -16.15 -27.67
N ASN A 212 -9.22 -17.16 -27.87
CA ASN A 212 -9.65 -18.08 -26.82
C ASN A 212 -8.48 -18.87 -26.22
N PHE A 213 -7.51 -19.25 -27.03
CA PHE A 213 -6.28 -19.92 -26.59
C PHE A 213 -5.47 -19.02 -25.64
N HIS A 214 -5.21 -17.77 -26.02
CA HIS A 214 -4.52 -16.82 -25.13
C HIS A 214 -5.31 -16.56 -23.84
N GLN A 215 -6.63 -16.37 -23.92
CA GLN A 215 -7.47 -16.18 -22.73
C GLN A 215 -7.40 -17.38 -21.77
N LYS A 216 -7.48 -18.61 -22.27
CA LYS A 216 -7.36 -19.83 -21.47
C LYS A 216 -5.96 -19.99 -20.87
N ASN A 217 -4.91 -19.67 -21.63
CA ASN A 217 -3.53 -19.71 -21.13
C ASN A 217 -3.32 -18.72 -20.00
N MET A 218 -3.82 -17.49 -20.13
CA MET A 218 -3.75 -16.52 -19.06
C MET A 218 -4.56 -16.99 -17.83
N GLN A 219 -5.79 -17.48 -18.01
CA GLN A 219 -6.59 -18.00 -16.89
C GLN A 219 -5.88 -19.10 -16.10
N LYS A 220 -5.32 -20.09 -16.81
CA LYS A 220 -4.54 -21.17 -16.21
C LYS A 220 -3.27 -20.65 -15.53
N ARG A 221 -2.56 -19.72 -16.19
CA ARG A 221 -1.28 -19.19 -15.69
C ARG A 221 -1.48 -18.38 -14.42
N PHE A 222 -2.52 -17.56 -14.34
CA PHE A 222 -2.82 -16.70 -13.19
C PHE A 222 -3.74 -17.34 -12.14
N ASN A 223 -4.17 -18.59 -12.36
CA ASN A 223 -5.08 -19.34 -11.48
C ASN A 223 -6.37 -18.57 -11.16
N VAL A 224 -7.04 -18.11 -12.22
CA VAL A 224 -8.27 -17.33 -12.16
C VAL A 224 -9.38 -18.04 -12.91
N SER A 225 -10.61 -17.82 -12.47
CA SER A 225 -11.77 -18.60 -12.92
C SER A 225 -12.30 -18.19 -14.30
N ASN A 226 -12.11 -16.92 -14.69
CA ASN A 226 -12.65 -16.39 -15.93
C ASN A 226 -11.87 -15.17 -16.45
N LYS A 227 -12.19 -14.77 -17.70
CA LYS A 227 -11.57 -13.63 -18.39
C LYS A 227 -11.87 -12.27 -17.73
N THR A 228 -12.99 -12.14 -17.03
CA THR A 228 -13.37 -10.92 -16.32
C THR A 228 -12.46 -10.70 -15.12
N GLN A 229 -12.23 -11.75 -14.30
CA GLN A 229 -11.38 -11.68 -13.13
C GLN A 229 -9.97 -11.19 -13.50
N ILE A 230 -9.39 -11.73 -14.58
CA ILE A 230 -8.05 -11.34 -15.01
C ILE A 230 -7.98 -9.95 -15.64
N ALA A 231 -9.01 -9.54 -16.40
CA ALA A 231 -9.10 -8.19 -16.92
C ALA A 231 -9.23 -7.16 -15.78
N CYS A 232 -10.09 -7.43 -14.80
CA CYS A 232 -10.24 -6.60 -13.60
C CYS A 232 -8.94 -6.53 -12.80
N TYR A 233 -8.24 -7.65 -12.61
CA TYR A 233 -6.97 -7.66 -11.88
C TYR A 233 -5.90 -6.83 -12.61
N ALA A 234 -5.76 -6.99 -13.93
CA ALA A 234 -4.80 -6.21 -14.72
C ALA A 234 -5.11 -4.70 -14.67
N ALA A 235 -6.39 -4.31 -14.77
CA ALA A 235 -6.78 -2.91 -14.64
C ALA A 235 -6.52 -2.37 -13.22
N ALA A 236 -6.85 -3.15 -12.19
CA ALA A 236 -6.69 -2.77 -10.79
C ALA A 236 -5.24 -2.61 -10.33
N ILE A 237 -4.27 -3.16 -11.05
CA ILE A 237 -2.83 -2.99 -10.78
C ILE A 237 -2.17 -2.00 -11.74
N GLY A 238 -2.93 -1.35 -12.62
CA GLY A 238 -2.40 -0.39 -13.61
C GLY A 238 -1.62 -1.01 -14.76
N LEU A 239 -1.84 -2.28 -15.08
CA LEU A 239 -1.17 -2.95 -16.20
C LEU A 239 -1.81 -2.64 -17.56
N ILE A 240 -3.12 -2.37 -17.56
CA ILE A 240 -3.91 -1.98 -18.73
C ILE A 240 -4.74 -0.73 -18.45
#